data_AF-A0A812IAC1-F1
#
_entry.id   AF-A0A812IAC1-F1
#
_cell.length_a   1.000
_cell.length_b   1.000
_cell.length_c   1.000
_cell.angle_alpha   90.00
_cell.angle_beta   90.00
_cell.angle_gamma   90.00
#
_symmetry.space_group_name_H-M   'P 1'
#
loop_
_entity.id
_entity.type
_entity.pdbx_description
1 polymer ?
#
loop_
_entity_poly.entity_id
_entity_poly.type
_entity_poly.pdbx_seq_one_letter_code
_entity_poly.pdbx_strand_id
1 'polypeptide(L)'
;MPAPVHVVVKNMAGEDVLGPLWFADPPSVDELRKKAAARVPGSRFQLLRGSSVLKGDEVVRGGTSENPVALTLIILPAAGADAGAEEVRPLVLEDAIDEQMGILVRDLHAGKDSLLPLRYFLAADGKAHLGVLASEAARMVGADPLAFASLATISAIFPGEEQTEAARRDSIELWEVTGGAARNGIVVRSGWSLASPELPERLGTGAIVQQKEIRGERLLYGKVSGSGPPEGWVSLRSRGQGLLAKRAAKKEPHRAVVKLLHLHTALATASADWKRRHPVVELIQEICSRLEYLALTALPTDSRANEAFTEVRDQFSGLWNSG
;
A
#
# COMPACT_ATOMS: atom_id res chain seq x y z
N MET A 1 -35.80 -2.04 -22.31
CA MET A 1 -35.62 -2.49 -20.91
C MET A 1 -34.61 -3.63 -20.92
N PRO A 2 -33.67 -3.68 -19.98
CA PRO A 2 -32.77 -4.83 -19.88
C PRO A 2 -33.59 -6.10 -19.59
N ALA A 3 -33.15 -7.24 -20.14
CA ALA A 3 -33.82 -8.52 -19.90
C ALA A 3 -33.52 -9.00 -18.46
N PRO A 4 -34.49 -9.65 -17.79
CA PRO A 4 -34.25 -10.24 -16.47
C PRO A 4 -33.17 -11.32 -16.54
N VAL A 5 -32.44 -11.49 -15.44
CA VAL A 5 -31.26 -12.36 -15.37
C VAL A 5 -31.46 -13.38 -14.26
N HIS A 6 -31.15 -14.64 -14.56
CA HIS A 6 -31.06 -15.71 -13.56
C HIS A 6 -29.59 -16.07 -13.32
N VAL A 7 -29.17 -16.10 -12.06
CA VAL A 7 -27.80 -16.39 -11.65
C VAL A 7 -27.78 -17.50 -10.61
N VAL A 8 -26.82 -18.41 -10.74
CA VAL A 8 -26.47 -19.35 -9.67
C VAL A 8 -24.99 -19.19 -9.36
N VAL A 9 -24.64 -19.15 -8.07
CA VAL A 9 -23.25 -19.13 -7.61
C VAL A 9 -22.97 -20.48 -6.99
N LYS A 10 -22.01 -21.20 -7.55
CA LYS A 10 -21.58 -22.52 -7.13
C LYS A 10 -20.21 -22.46 -6.46
N ASN A 11 -19.90 -23.38 -5.55
CA ASN A 11 -18.53 -23.55 -5.08
C ASN A 11 -17.69 -24.36 -6.10
N MET A 12 -16.42 -24.60 -5.79
CA MET A 12 -15.54 -25.42 -6.65
C MET A 12 -15.98 -26.88 -6.79
N ALA A 13 -16.79 -27.40 -5.86
CA ALA A 13 -17.38 -28.74 -5.95
C ALA A 13 -18.65 -28.76 -6.82
N GLY A 14 -19.10 -27.61 -7.35
CA GLY A 14 -20.31 -27.48 -8.16
C GLY A 14 -21.61 -27.35 -7.37
N GLU A 15 -21.53 -27.28 -6.03
CA GLU A 15 -22.67 -27.13 -5.13
C GLU A 15 -23.15 -25.68 -5.10
N ASP A 16 -24.46 -25.48 -5.04
CA ASP A 16 -25.04 -24.14 -5.05
C ASP A 16 -24.81 -23.43 -3.70
N VAL A 17 -24.02 -22.35 -3.73
CA VAL A 17 -23.79 -21.44 -2.59
C VAL A 17 -24.86 -20.34 -2.56
N LEU A 18 -25.28 -19.88 -3.74
CA LEU A 18 -26.42 -18.97 -3.90
C LEU A 18 -27.25 -19.33 -5.12
N GLY A 19 -28.57 -19.29 -4.93
CA GLY A 19 -29.54 -19.31 -6.02
C GLY A 19 -30.26 -20.64 -6.21
N PRO A 20 -30.96 -20.80 -7.35
CA PRO A 20 -31.06 -19.82 -8.45
C PRO A 20 -31.69 -18.49 -7.98
N LEU A 21 -31.07 -17.37 -8.36
CA LEU A 21 -31.51 -16.01 -8.03
C LEU A 21 -32.09 -15.36 -9.28
N TRP A 22 -33.24 -14.71 -9.14
CA TRP A 22 -33.85 -13.89 -10.17
C TRP A 22 -33.62 -12.41 -9.92
N PHE A 23 -33.25 -11.68 -10.97
CA PHE A 23 -33.10 -10.24 -10.94
C PHE A 23 -33.88 -9.61 -12.09
N ALA A 24 -34.68 -8.59 -11.78
CA ALA A 24 -35.40 -7.81 -12.78
C ALA A 24 -34.43 -7.06 -13.71
N ASP A 25 -33.36 -6.51 -13.13
CA ASP A 25 -32.26 -5.87 -13.84
C ASP A 25 -30.95 -6.67 -13.61
N PRO A 26 -30.04 -6.77 -14.60
CA PRO A 26 -28.75 -7.43 -14.44
C PRO A 26 -27.98 -6.92 -13.20
N PRO A 27 -27.64 -7.78 -12.21
CA PRO A 27 -26.97 -7.36 -10.99
C PRO A 27 -25.49 -7.05 -11.24
N SER A 28 -24.92 -6.15 -10.44
CA SER A 28 -23.46 -5.99 -10.37
C SER A 28 -22.84 -7.13 -9.58
N VAL A 29 -21.57 -7.40 -9.85
CA VAL A 29 -20.79 -8.40 -9.09
C VAL A 29 -20.68 -8.03 -7.62
N ASP A 30 -20.59 -6.74 -7.27
CA ASP A 30 -20.62 -6.30 -5.87
C ASP A 30 -21.94 -6.60 -5.16
N GLU A 31 -23.07 -6.51 -5.87
CA GLU A 31 -24.36 -6.93 -5.30
C GLU A 31 -24.38 -8.43 -5.03
N LEU A 32 -23.89 -9.24 -5.98
CA LEU A 32 -23.78 -10.70 -5.82
C LEU A 32 -22.81 -11.06 -4.70
N ARG A 33 -21.68 -10.36 -4.57
CA ARG A 33 -20.73 -10.53 -3.46
C ARG A 33 -21.39 -10.22 -2.12
N LYS A 34 -22.16 -9.13 -1.99
CA LYS A 34 -22.91 -8.83 -0.76
C LYS A 34 -23.86 -9.96 -0.37
N LYS A 35 -24.58 -10.54 -1.33
CA LYS A 35 -25.44 -11.71 -1.09
C LYS A 35 -24.65 -12.96 -0.70
N ALA A 36 -23.49 -13.19 -1.32
CA ALA A 36 -22.65 -14.36 -1.07
C ALA A 36 -21.98 -14.30 0.30
N ALA A 37 -21.52 -13.11 0.71
CA ALA A 37 -20.91 -12.88 2.02
C ALA A 37 -21.85 -13.25 3.18
N ALA A 38 -23.16 -13.14 2.99
CA ALA A 38 -24.15 -13.58 3.99
C ALA A 38 -24.21 -15.11 4.15
N ARG A 39 -23.74 -15.88 3.16
CA ARG A 39 -23.68 -17.36 3.20
C ARG A 39 -22.33 -17.89 3.66
N VAL A 40 -21.27 -17.12 3.45
CA VAL A 40 -19.90 -17.44 3.90
C VAL A 40 -19.35 -16.35 4.81
N PRO A 41 -19.95 -16.14 6.00
CA PRO A 41 -19.58 -15.05 6.89
C PRO A 41 -18.12 -15.17 7.35
N GLY A 42 -17.39 -14.05 7.32
CA GLY A 42 -15.98 -14.00 7.73
C GLY A 42 -14.99 -14.55 6.71
N SER A 43 -15.46 -15.14 5.61
CA SER A 43 -14.60 -15.59 4.53
C SER A 43 -14.31 -14.48 3.53
N ARG A 44 -13.07 -14.39 3.06
CA ARG A 44 -12.74 -13.67 1.82
C ARG A 44 -13.10 -14.59 0.65
N PHE A 45 -13.60 -14.05 -0.46
CA PHE A 45 -13.90 -14.86 -1.64
C PHE A 45 -13.87 -14.03 -2.93
N GLN A 46 -13.78 -14.71 -4.06
CA GLN A 46 -13.92 -14.15 -5.40
C GLN A 46 -15.03 -14.86 -6.17
N LEU A 47 -15.62 -14.16 -7.15
CA LEU A 47 -16.58 -14.72 -8.10
C LEU A 47 -15.92 -14.82 -9.47
N LEU A 48 -16.02 -15.98 -10.09
CA LEU A 48 -15.49 -16.26 -11.41
C LEU A 48 -16.62 -16.61 -12.38
N ARG A 49 -16.43 -16.27 -13.65
CA ARG A 49 -17.23 -16.79 -14.76
C ARG A 49 -16.31 -17.59 -15.68
N GLY A 50 -16.47 -18.91 -15.70
CA GLY A 50 -15.47 -19.79 -16.30
C GLY A 50 -14.13 -19.63 -15.56
N SER A 51 -13.09 -19.21 -16.28
CA SER A 51 -11.74 -18.97 -15.73
C SER A 51 -11.46 -17.50 -15.37
N SER A 52 -12.38 -16.58 -15.63
CA SER A 52 -12.15 -15.14 -15.43
C SER A 52 -12.68 -14.66 -14.09
N VAL A 53 -11.83 -13.95 -13.32
CA VAL A 53 -12.23 -13.26 -12.07
C VAL A 53 -13.02 -12.00 -12.41
N LEU A 54 -14.23 -11.89 -11.84
CA LEU A 54 -15.13 -10.79 -12.11
C LEU A 54 -14.79 -9.56 -11.24
N LYS A 55 -14.84 -8.36 -11.84
CA LYS A 55 -14.63 -7.07 -11.15
C LYS A 55 -15.92 -6.58 -10.50
N GLY A 56 -15.83 -5.76 -9.45
CA GLY A 56 -16.99 -5.37 -8.64
C GLY A 56 -18.08 -4.61 -9.40
N ASP A 57 -17.67 -3.78 -10.34
CA ASP A 57 -18.52 -2.94 -11.21
C ASP A 57 -19.03 -3.67 -12.47
N GLU A 58 -18.55 -4.89 -12.72
CA GLU A 58 -19.01 -5.69 -13.84
C GLU A 58 -20.47 -6.13 -13.61
N VAL A 59 -21.26 -6.12 -14.69
CA VAL A 59 -22.68 -6.44 -14.66
C VAL A 59 -22.89 -7.84 -15.23
N VAL A 60 -23.51 -8.73 -14.45
CA VAL A 60 -23.78 -10.11 -14.87
C VAL A 60 -25.04 -10.14 -15.73
N ARG A 61 -24.87 -10.44 -17.01
CA ARG A 61 -25.96 -10.46 -18.01
C ARG A 61 -26.22 -11.86 -18.55
N GLY A 62 -27.45 -12.09 -18.99
CA GLY A 62 -27.92 -13.32 -19.62
C GLY A 62 -28.55 -14.29 -18.62
N GLY A 63 -28.65 -15.55 -19.02
CA GLY A 63 -29.25 -16.62 -18.20
C GLY A 63 -30.78 -16.60 -18.21
N THR A 64 -31.36 -17.79 -18.21
CA THR A 64 -32.81 -18.00 -18.10
C THR A 64 -33.11 -18.86 -16.86
N SER A 65 -34.38 -19.05 -16.53
CA SER A 65 -34.78 -19.96 -15.46
C SER A 65 -34.30 -21.40 -15.69
N GLU A 66 -34.23 -21.82 -16.95
CA GLU A 66 -33.76 -23.16 -17.34
C GLU A 66 -32.24 -23.26 -17.46
N ASN A 67 -31.57 -22.14 -17.77
CA ASN A 67 -30.13 -22.08 -17.93
C ASN A 67 -29.56 -20.81 -17.27
N PRO A 68 -29.45 -20.78 -15.94
CA PRO A 68 -28.95 -19.62 -15.22
C PRO A 68 -27.47 -19.38 -15.52
N VAL A 69 -27.01 -18.13 -15.41
CA VAL A 69 -25.57 -17.83 -15.46
C VAL A 69 -24.90 -18.45 -14.24
N ALA A 70 -24.07 -19.46 -14.47
CA ALA A 70 -23.28 -20.09 -13.43
C ALA A 70 -22.01 -19.29 -13.14
N LEU A 71 -21.84 -18.91 -11.88
CA LEU A 71 -20.62 -18.31 -11.35
C LEU A 71 -19.97 -19.25 -10.36
N THR A 72 -18.65 -19.22 -10.26
CA THR A 72 -17.90 -20.01 -9.29
C THR A 72 -17.43 -19.10 -8.16
N LEU A 73 -17.80 -19.41 -6.92
CA LEU A 73 -17.29 -18.79 -5.71
C LEU A 73 -16.07 -19.57 -5.23
N ILE A 74 -14.94 -18.86 -5.15
CA ILE A 74 -13.70 -19.37 -4.59
C ILE A 74 -13.53 -18.72 -3.22
N ILE A 75 -13.61 -19.53 -2.16
CA ILE A 75 -13.26 -19.07 -0.81
C ILE A 75 -11.75 -18.89 -0.78
N LEU A 76 -11.32 -17.66 -0.51
CA LEU A 76 -9.94 -17.33 -0.24
C LEU A 76 -9.68 -17.59 1.26
N PRO A 77 -8.49 -18.06 1.63
CA PRO A 77 -8.12 -18.22 3.03
C PRO A 77 -8.33 -16.90 3.79
N ALA A 78 -8.86 -17.00 5.02
CA ALA A 78 -9.03 -15.85 5.88
C ALA A 78 -7.67 -15.19 6.10
N ALA A 79 -7.61 -13.86 5.96
CA ALA A 79 -6.40 -13.10 6.26
C ALA A 79 -6.07 -13.27 7.74
N GLY A 80 -5.16 -14.21 8.06
CA GLY A 80 -4.69 -14.44 9.43
C GLY A 80 -5.18 -15.72 10.14
N ALA A 81 -5.77 -16.70 9.46
CA ALA A 81 -5.96 -18.03 10.06
C ALA A 81 -4.79 -18.95 9.68
N ASP A 82 -4.01 -19.34 10.68
CA ASP A 82 -2.72 -20.07 10.75
C ASP A 82 -2.52 -21.37 9.93
N ALA A 83 -3.21 -21.58 8.81
CA ALA A 83 -2.94 -22.68 7.89
C ALA A 83 -2.07 -22.20 6.73
N GLY A 84 -0.75 -22.07 6.95
CA GLY A 84 0.25 -21.98 5.88
C GLY A 84 -0.09 -20.99 4.77
N ALA A 85 -0.65 -19.83 5.13
CA ALA A 85 -0.92 -18.76 4.18
C ALA A 85 0.42 -18.39 3.58
N GLU A 86 0.57 -18.64 2.27
CA GLU A 86 1.62 -18.07 1.45
C GLU A 86 1.61 -16.58 1.76
N GLU A 87 2.55 -16.17 2.62
CA GLU A 87 2.65 -14.83 3.18
C GLU A 87 2.53 -13.90 1.98
N VAL A 88 1.45 -13.13 1.88
CA VAL A 88 1.21 -12.34 0.67
C VAL A 88 2.41 -11.43 0.55
N ARG A 89 3.30 -11.76 -0.39
CA ARG A 89 4.57 -11.06 -0.54
C ARG A 89 4.31 -9.85 -1.43
N PRO A 90 4.97 -8.72 -1.14
CA PRO A 90 5.04 -7.65 -2.10
C PRO A 90 5.59 -8.19 -3.41
N LEU A 91 5.13 -7.62 -4.52
CA LEU A 91 5.60 -7.98 -5.84
C LEU A 91 7.08 -7.61 -5.94
N VAL A 92 7.89 -8.65 -6.00
CA VAL A 92 9.31 -8.58 -6.30
C VAL A 92 9.48 -8.92 -7.77
N LEU A 93 10.25 -8.11 -8.49
CA LEU A 93 10.67 -8.49 -9.83
C LEU A 93 11.70 -9.61 -9.68
N GLU A 94 11.28 -10.85 -9.91
CA GLU A 94 12.16 -12.01 -9.84
C GLU A 94 13.22 -11.90 -10.93
N ASP A 95 14.48 -11.76 -10.51
CA ASP A 95 15.64 -11.85 -11.39
C ASP A 95 16.59 -12.94 -10.89
N ALA A 96 17.34 -13.57 -11.79
CA ALA A 96 18.31 -14.62 -11.42
C ALA A 96 19.40 -14.11 -10.47
N ILE A 97 19.57 -12.78 -10.41
CA ILE A 97 20.53 -12.09 -9.54
C ILE A 97 20.00 -11.96 -8.10
N ASP A 98 18.69 -12.09 -7.87
CA ASP A 98 18.09 -11.91 -6.55
C ASP A 98 18.62 -12.91 -5.52
N GLU A 99 19.00 -14.12 -5.95
CA GLU A 99 19.63 -15.12 -5.07
C GLU A 99 21.04 -14.69 -4.59
N GLN A 100 21.67 -13.75 -5.29
CA GLN A 100 23.01 -13.22 -5.01
C GLN A 100 22.98 -11.83 -4.35
N MET A 101 21.83 -11.14 -4.44
CA MET A 101 21.60 -9.80 -3.92
C MET A 101 21.16 -9.83 -2.45
N GLY A 102 22.13 -9.72 -1.57
CA GLY A 102 21.88 -9.54 -0.14
C GLY A 102 23.13 -9.06 0.59
N ILE A 103 22.97 -8.67 1.84
CA ILE A 103 24.08 -8.23 2.68
C ILE A 103 24.12 -9.10 3.92
N LEU A 104 25.29 -9.62 4.29
CA LEU A 104 25.41 -10.37 5.54
C LEU A 104 25.29 -9.40 6.72
N VAL A 105 24.32 -9.64 7.59
CA VAL A 105 24.12 -8.89 8.84
C VAL A 105 23.96 -9.87 9.99
N ARG A 106 24.39 -9.50 11.21
CA ARG A 106 24.03 -10.28 12.39
C ARG A 106 22.55 -10.09 12.68
N ASP A 107 21.78 -11.14 12.45
CA ASP A 107 20.37 -11.17 12.84
C ASP A 107 20.31 -11.35 14.36
N LEU A 108 19.83 -10.32 15.06
CA LEU A 108 19.67 -10.36 16.51
C LEU A 108 18.58 -11.34 16.96
N HIS A 109 17.59 -11.60 16.12
CA HIS A 109 16.53 -12.54 16.41
C HIS A 109 17.02 -13.99 16.27
N ALA A 110 17.72 -14.30 15.18
CA ALA A 110 18.26 -15.64 14.95
C ALA A 110 19.57 -15.90 15.72
N GLY A 111 20.23 -14.86 16.23
CA GLY A 111 21.50 -14.95 16.93
C GLY A 111 22.67 -15.38 16.05
N LYS A 112 22.56 -15.27 14.72
CA LYS A 112 23.55 -15.71 13.72
C LYS A 112 23.64 -14.73 12.55
N ASP A 113 24.71 -14.84 11.77
CA ASP A 113 24.83 -14.06 10.54
C ASP A 113 23.80 -14.57 9.54
N SER A 114 23.03 -13.66 8.98
CA SER A 114 21.94 -13.94 8.06
C SER A 114 21.99 -12.95 6.91
N LEU A 115 21.54 -13.39 5.73
CA LEU A 115 21.49 -12.54 4.55
C LEU A 115 20.27 -11.62 4.65
N LEU A 116 20.49 -10.30 4.69
CA LEU A 116 19.45 -9.29 4.50
C LEU A 116 19.19 -9.19 3.00
N PRO A 117 18.03 -9.67 2.49
CA PRO A 117 17.78 -9.74 1.05
C PRO A 117 17.59 -8.33 0.48
N LEU A 118 18.32 -8.02 -0.59
CA LEU A 118 18.11 -6.83 -1.40
C LEU A 118 17.23 -7.23 -2.57
N ARG A 119 16.08 -6.59 -2.75
CA ARG A 119 15.13 -6.96 -3.80
C ARG A 119 14.66 -5.74 -4.59
N TYR A 120 14.22 -5.98 -5.83
CA TYR A 120 13.55 -5.00 -6.66
C TYR A 120 12.05 -5.00 -6.38
N PHE A 121 11.55 -3.93 -5.79
CA PHE A 121 10.13 -3.78 -5.48
C PHE A 121 9.45 -2.87 -6.50
N LEU A 122 8.29 -3.28 -6.99
CA LEU A 122 7.46 -2.43 -7.83
C LEU A 122 6.66 -1.44 -6.95
N ALA A 123 6.76 -0.15 -7.25
CA ALA A 123 5.99 0.90 -6.59
C ALA A 123 4.72 1.28 -7.40
N ALA A 124 3.79 1.98 -6.74
CA ALA A 124 2.51 2.41 -7.31
C ALA A 124 2.61 3.23 -8.62
N ASP A 125 3.76 3.84 -8.90
CA ASP A 125 4.04 4.57 -10.14
C ASP A 125 4.50 3.65 -11.30
N GLY A 126 4.59 2.34 -11.06
CA GLY A 126 5.05 1.34 -12.02
C GLY A 126 6.58 1.25 -12.12
N LYS A 127 7.33 2.01 -11.32
CA LYS A 127 8.80 1.96 -11.30
C LYS A 127 9.28 0.89 -10.34
N ALA A 128 10.38 0.24 -10.70
CA ALA A 128 11.10 -0.63 -9.78
C ALA A 128 12.01 0.19 -8.88
N HIS A 129 12.24 -0.30 -7.67
CA HIS A 129 13.18 0.28 -6.74
C HIS A 129 13.93 -0.82 -5.98
N LEU A 130 15.25 -0.67 -5.89
CA LEU A 130 16.08 -1.55 -5.09
C LEU A 130 16.02 -1.15 -3.61
N GLY A 131 15.71 -2.11 -2.73
CA GLY A 131 15.59 -1.85 -1.31
C GLY A 131 15.43 -3.10 -0.46
N VAL A 132 14.93 -2.90 0.76
CA VAL A 132 14.61 -3.97 1.73
C VAL A 132 13.22 -3.76 2.30
N LEU A 133 12.56 -4.85 2.68
CA LEU A 133 11.31 -4.75 3.44
C LEU A 133 11.60 -4.26 4.86
N ALA A 134 10.85 -3.26 5.30
CA ALA A 134 11.01 -2.67 6.63
C ALA A 134 10.81 -3.71 7.73
N SER A 135 9.81 -4.60 7.58
CA SER A 135 9.55 -5.68 8.55
C SER A 135 10.72 -6.66 8.67
N GLU A 136 11.31 -7.09 7.55
CA GLU A 136 12.45 -8.00 7.52
C GLU A 136 13.69 -7.35 8.15
N ALA A 137 14.04 -6.15 7.68
CA ALA A 137 15.21 -5.41 8.16
C ALA A 137 15.09 -5.06 9.65
N ALA A 138 13.94 -4.54 10.10
CA ALA A 138 13.71 -4.18 11.49
C ALA A 138 13.90 -5.37 12.42
N ARG A 139 13.36 -6.55 12.05
CA ARG A 139 13.53 -7.78 12.83
C ARG A 139 15.01 -8.16 12.97
N MET A 140 15.77 -8.12 11.88
CA MET A 140 17.19 -8.50 11.89
C MET A 140 18.03 -7.56 12.76
N VAL A 141 17.73 -6.26 12.76
CA VAL A 141 18.51 -5.26 13.52
C VAL A 141 17.95 -4.95 14.92
N GLY A 142 16.89 -5.65 15.33
CA GLY A 142 16.20 -5.43 16.60
C GLY A 142 15.57 -4.04 16.72
N ALA A 143 15.12 -3.46 15.62
CA ALA A 143 14.35 -2.21 15.62
C ALA A 143 12.84 -2.48 15.72
N ASP A 144 12.09 -1.47 16.15
CA ASP A 144 10.62 -1.51 16.07
C ASP A 144 10.18 -1.45 14.60
N PRO A 145 9.41 -2.44 14.08
CA PRO A 145 8.97 -2.46 12.69
C PRO A 145 8.16 -1.23 12.28
N LEU A 146 7.40 -0.62 13.19
CA LEU A 146 6.62 0.59 12.89
C LEU A 146 7.54 1.82 12.76
N ALA A 147 8.49 1.99 13.68
CA ALA A 147 9.51 3.03 13.57
C ALA A 147 10.33 2.89 12.27
N PHE A 148 10.74 1.66 11.93
CA PHE A 148 11.48 1.39 10.70
C PHE A 148 10.62 1.66 9.45
N ALA A 149 9.36 1.20 9.44
CA ALA A 149 8.41 1.43 8.36
C ALA A 149 8.07 2.92 8.18
N SER A 150 8.13 3.74 9.24
CA SER A 150 7.96 5.19 9.12
C SER A 150 9.04 5.87 8.27
N LEU A 151 10.21 5.23 8.16
CA LEU A 151 11.34 5.66 7.33
C LEU A 151 11.33 5.01 5.94
N ALA A 152 10.36 4.12 5.65
CA ALA A 152 10.19 3.58 4.33
C ALA A 152 9.92 4.70 3.33
N THR A 153 10.52 4.59 2.16
CA THR A 153 10.46 5.65 1.14
C THR A 153 9.54 5.31 -0.01
N ILE A 154 9.12 4.04 -0.09
CA ILE A 154 8.10 3.58 -1.02
C ILE A 154 7.17 2.57 -0.32
N SER A 155 6.00 2.38 -0.91
CA SER A 155 5.10 1.28 -0.59
C SER A 155 5.13 0.30 -1.75
N ALA A 156 5.41 -0.97 -1.48
CA ALA A 156 5.40 -2.01 -2.50
C ALA A 156 3.96 -2.36 -2.92
N ILE A 157 3.81 -2.71 -4.19
CA ILE A 157 2.58 -3.25 -4.76
C ILE A 157 2.45 -4.74 -4.41
N PHE A 158 1.24 -5.25 -4.21
CA PHE A 158 0.96 -6.68 -4.04
C PHE A 158 0.30 -7.29 -5.28
N PRO A 159 0.37 -8.62 -5.47
CA PRO A 159 -0.33 -9.30 -6.55
C PRO A 159 -1.82 -8.89 -6.63
N GLY A 160 -2.27 -8.45 -7.81
CA GLY A 160 -3.62 -7.95 -8.06
C GLY A 160 -3.83 -6.45 -7.83
N GLU A 161 -2.86 -5.74 -7.25
CA GLU A 161 -2.88 -4.28 -7.09
C GLU A 161 -2.24 -3.54 -8.29
N GLU A 162 -1.47 -4.23 -9.13
CA GLU A 162 -0.67 -3.67 -10.24
C GLU A 162 -1.44 -2.79 -11.24
N GLN A 163 -2.77 -2.89 -11.32
CA GLN A 163 -3.57 -2.18 -12.31
C GLN A 163 -4.85 -1.54 -11.77
N THR A 164 -5.11 -1.57 -10.46
CA THR A 164 -6.34 -0.98 -9.93
C THR A 164 -6.14 0.51 -9.65
N GLU A 165 -7.08 1.35 -10.11
CA GLU A 165 -7.20 2.75 -9.66
C GLU A 165 -7.23 2.87 -8.12
N ALA A 166 -7.58 1.77 -7.42
CA ALA A 166 -7.47 1.64 -5.97
C ALA A 166 -6.03 1.83 -5.45
N ALA A 167 -5.00 1.28 -6.11
CA ALA A 167 -3.60 1.50 -5.72
C ALA A 167 -3.16 2.96 -5.91
N ARG A 168 -3.73 3.68 -6.90
CA ARG A 168 -3.57 5.14 -7.02
C ARG A 168 -4.30 5.89 -5.91
N ARG A 169 -5.45 5.38 -5.47
CA ARG A 169 -6.23 5.92 -4.34
C ARG A 169 -5.60 5.61 -2.98
N ASP A 170 -4.69 4.65 -2.82
CA ASP A 170 -4.04 4.41 -1.52
C ASP A 170 -2.96 5.45 -1.16
N SER A 171 -2.71 6.42 -2.04
CA SER A 171 -2.05 7.69 -1.69
C SER A 171 -3.02 8.76 -1.20
N ILE A 172 -4.16 8.37 -0.59
CA ILE A 172 -5.03 9.31 0.12
C ILE A 172 -4.22 9.98 1.22
N GLU A 173 -3.73 11.19 0.94
CA GLU A 173 -3.08 12.03 1.93
C GLU A 173 -4.12 12.38 2.99
N LEU A 174 -4.00 11.76 4.15
CA LEU A 174 -4.80 12.09 5.32
C LEU A 174 -4.15 13.27 6.04
N TRP A 175 -4.98 14.17 6.53
CA TRP A 175 -4.59 15.34 7.30
C TRP A 175 -5.32 15.33 8.64
N GLU A 176 -4.62 15.72 9.68
CA GLU A 176 -5.19 15.95 11.00
C GLU A 176 -5.28 17.46 11.26
N VAL A 177 -6.40 17.90 11.79
CA VAL A 177 -6.58 19.30 12.20
C VAL A 177 -5.87 19.53 13.53
N THR A 178 -4.72 20.18 13.50
CA THR A 178 -3.92 20.49 14.70
C THR A 178 -4.18 21.91 15.22
N GLY A 179 -4.72 22.79 14.38
CA GLY A 179 -5.02 24.18 14.72
C GLY A 179 -6.45 24.41 15.22
N GLY A 180 -6.73 25.65 15.64
CA GLY A 180 -8.09 26.10 15.95
C GLY A 180 -8.65 25.69 17.31
N ALA A 181 -7.86 25.06 18.19
CA ALA A 181 -8.34 24.55 19.49
C ALA A 181 -9.07 25.61 20.34
N ALA A 182 -8.53 26.84 20.40
CA ALA A 182 -9.14 27.96 21.14
C ALA A 182 -10.52 28.40 20.60
N ARG A 183 -10.90 27.97 19.40
CA ARG A 183 -12.17 28.29 18.73
C ARG A 183 -12.93 27.04 18.31
N ASN A 184 -12.65 25.91 18.97
CA ASN A 184 -13.27 24.60 18.69
C ASN A 184 -13.14 24.16 17.22
N GLY A 185 -12.00 24.47 16.58
CA GLY A 185 -11.68 24.05 15.22
C GLY A 185 -11.41 25.17 14.23
N ILE A 186 -11.24 24.79 12.98
CA ILE A 186 -10.86 25.68 11.87
C ILE A 186 -12.06 26.04 10.99
N VAL A 187 -12.02 27.23 10.39
CA VAL A 187 -13.08 27.74 9.51
C VAL A 187 -13.09 26.93 8.22
N VAL A 188 -14.26 26.39 7.86
CA VAL A 188 -14.51 25.73 6.58
C VAL A 188 -15.27 26.69 5.69
N ARG A 189 -14.87 26.81 4.43
CA ARG A 189 -15.57 27.60 3.41
C ARG A 189 -16.18 26.69 2.34
N SER A 190 -17.29 27.11 1.75
CA SER A 190 -17.96 26.37 0.66
C SER A 190 -17.16 26.34 -0.64
N GLY A 191 -16.22 27.27 -0.82
CA GLY A 191 -15.37 27.36 -2.00
C GLY A 191 -13.93 27.75 -1.68
N TRP A 192 -13.04 27.61 -2.67
CA TRP A 192 -11.63 27.98 -2.55
C TRP A 192 -11.46 29.42 -2.07
N SER A 193 -12.10 30.39 -2.72
CA SER A 193 -11.85 31.82 -2.46
C SER A 193 -12.03 32.20 -0.98
N LEU A 194 -11.21 33.14 -0.48
CA LEU A 194 -11.41 33.73 0.85
C LEU A 194 -12.72 34.52 0.96
N ALA A 195 -13.28 34.96 -0.17
CA ALA A 195 -14.59 35.59 -0.24
C ALA A 195 -15.74 34.58 -0.24
N SER A 196 -15.47 33.28 -0.37
CA SER A 196 -16.51 32.25 -0.32
C SER A 196 -17.17 32.23 1.07
N PRO A 197 -18.49 31.97 1.15
CA PRO A 197 -19.19 31.84 2.43
C PRO A 197 -18.52 30.85 3.37
N GLU A 198 -18.47 31.20 4.66
CA GLU A 198 -18.11 30.26 5.73
C GLU A 198 -19.28 29.29 5.95
N LEU A 199 -18.97 28.01 6.13
CA LEU A 199 -19.97 27.04 6.55
C LEU A 199 -20.34 27.26 8.03
N PRO A 200 -21.58 26.93 8.45
CA PRO A 200 -22.02 27.13 9.82
C PRO A 200 -21.17 26.36 10.85
N GLU A 201 -20.67 25.19 10.47
CA GLU A 201 -19.85 24.33 11.32
C GLU A 201 -18.36 24.49 11.01
N ARG A 202 -17.55 24.46 12.07
CA ARG A 202 -16.08 24.40 11.99
C ARG A 202 -15.63 22.94 11.91
N LEU A 203 -14.50 22.71 11.27
CA LEU A 203 -13.84 21.41 11.31
C LEU A 203 -13.04 21.31 12.61
N GLY A 204 -13.44 20.40 13.51
CA GLY A 204 -12.91 20.31 14.86
C GLY A 204 -11.42 19.95 14.91
N THR A 205 -10.71 20.41 15.95
CA THR A 205 -9.33 19.98 16.22
C THR A 205 -9.31 18.47 16.52
N GLY A 206 -8.35 17.74 15.94
CA GLY A 206 -8.26 16.28 15.95
C GLY A 206 -9.10 15.57 14.87
N ALA A 207 -9.89 16.30 14.08
CA ALA A 207 -10.59 15.71 12.94
C ALA A 207 -9.58 15.20 11.89
N ILE A 208 -9.88 14.05 11.29
CA ILE A 208 -9.09 13.45 10.23
C ILE A 208 -9.82 13.65 8.91
N VAL A 209 -9.11 14.18 7.92
CA VAL A 209 -9.66 14.48 6.61
C VAL A 209 -8.80 13.92 5.50
N GLN A 210 -9.43 13.50 4.42
CA GLN A 210 -8.81 13.08 3.18
C GLN A 210 -8.62 14.29 2.28
N GLN A 211 -7.42 14.47 1.73
CA GLN A 211 -7.15 15.44 0.68
C GLN A 211 -7.90 15.06 -0.60
N LYS A 212 -8.73 15.99 -1.09
CA LYS A 212 -9.32 15.91 -2.43
C LYS A 212 -8.53 16.78 -3.41
N GLU A 213 -8.17 18.01 -3.00
CA GLU A 213 -7.46 18.96 -3.86
C GLU A 213 -6.70 20.00 -3.01
N ILE A 214 -5.52 20.41 -3.46
CA ILE A 214 -4.80 21.57 -2.89
C ILE A 214 -4.74 22.68 -3.94
N ARG A 215 -5.09 23.90 -3.55
CA ARG A 215 -4.92 25.12 -4.36
C ARG A 215 -4.27 26.22 -3.53
N GLY A 216 -2.98 26.44 -3.79
CA GLY A 216 -2.15 27.34 -2.97
C GLY A 216 -2.13 26.87 -1.52
N GLU A 217 -2.45 27.76 -0.59
CA GLU A 217 -2.48 27.49 0.86
C GLU A 217 -3.83 26.95 1.37
N ARG A 218 -4.63 26.34 0.49
CA ARG A 218 -5.96 25.82 0.84
C ARG A 218 -6.15 24.39 0.36
N LEU A 219 -6.83 23.61 1.20
CA LEU A 219 -7.13 22.21 1.01
C LEU A 219 -8.64 22.04 0.89
N LEU A 220 -9.10 21.48 -0.23
CA LEU A 220 -10.41 20.84 -0.33
C LEU A 220 -10.30 19.45 0.28
N TYR A 221 -11.17 19.16 1.23
CA TYR A 221 -11.12 17.92 1.99
C TYR A 221 -12.45 17.15 1.93
N GLY A 222 -12.37 15.85 2.19
CA GLY A 222 -13.50 15.01 2.63
C GLY A 222 -13.24 14.50 4.04
N LYS A 223 -14.20 14.66 4.96
CA LYS A 223 -14.04 14.26 6.37
C LYS A 223 -14.05 12.74 6.48
N VAL A 224 -13.05 12.20 7.17
CA VAL A 224 -12.94 10.76 7.47
C VAL A 224 -13.43 10.47 8.89
N SER A 225 -13.02 11.29 9.87
CA SER A 225 -13.48 11.19 11.25
C SER A 225 -13.44 12.54 11.99
N GLY A 226 -14.13 12.64 13.12
CA GLY A 226 -14.21 13.87 13.92
C GLY A 226 -15.44 14.75 13.63
N SER A 227 -15.48 15.94 14.24
CA SER A 227 -16.60 16.89 14.12
C SER A 227 -16.42 17.90 12.98
N GLY A 228 -17.53 18.41 12.46
CA GLY A 228 -17.59 19.42 11.39
C GLY A 228 -18.17 18.92 10.07
N PRO A 229 -18.18 19.77 9.03
CA PRO A 229 -18.76 19.45 7.73
C PRO A 229 -18.11 18.23 7.05
N PRO A 230 -18.87 17.42 6.29
CA PRO A 230 -18.33 16.26 5.56
C PRO A 230 -17.34 16.65 4.46
N GLU A 231 -17.37 17.89 3.99
CA GLU A 231 -16.43 18.42 3.02
C GLU A 231 -16.35 19.95 3.08
N GLY A 232 -15.30 20.51 2.49
CA GLY A 232 -15.17 21.94 2.29
C GLY A 232 -13.72 22.38 2.12
N TRP A 233 -13.52 23.70 2.06
CA TRP A 233 -12.20 24.31 1.87
C TRP A 233 -11.66 24.88 3.18
N VAL A 234 -10.47 24.45 3.58
CA VAL A 234 -9.75 24.95 4.77
C VAL A 234 -8.41 25.53 4.38
N SER A 235 -7.90 26.47 5.18
CA SER A 235 -6.53 26.96 5.03
C SER A 235 -5.54 25.99 5.67
N LEU A 236 -4.43 25.70 4.98
CA LEU A 236 -3.34 24.89 5.53
C LEU A 236 -2.60 25.63 6.67
N ARG A 237 -2.53 26.95 6.57
CA ARG A 237 -1.85 27.83 7.53
C ARG A 237 -2.66 29.08 7.86
N SER A 238 -2.47 29.66 9.04
CA SER A 238 -3.01 30.96 9.44
C SER A 238 -1.98 31.71 10.29
N ARG A 239 -1.66 32.95 9.90
CA ARG A 239 -0.64 33.78 10.56
C ARG A 239 0.69 33.03 10.78
N GLY A 240 1.12 32.26 9.78
CA GLY A 240 2.34 31.45 9.84
C GLY A 240 2.22 30.12 10.59
N GLN A 241 1.17 29.90 11.37
CA GLN A 241 0.95 28.64 12.09
C GLN A 241 0.23 27.61 11.21
N GLY A 242 0.71 26.36 11.21
CA GLY A 242 0.05 25.24 10.55
C GLY A 242 -1.29 24.89 11.21
N LEU A 243 -2.36 24.78 10.42
CA LEU A 243 -3.69 24.39 10.89
C LEU A 243 -3.98 22.91 10.68
N LEU A 244 -3.32 22.30 9.69
CA LEU A 244 -3.36 20.88 9.44
C LEU A 244 -1.95 20.31 9.42
N ALA A 245 -1.80 19.10 9.94
CA ALA A 245 -0.60 18.30 9.81
C ALA A 245 -0.91 17.10 8.90
N LYS A 246 -0.02 16.80 7.95
CA LYS A 246 -0.12 15.55 7.20
C LYS A 246 -0.01 14.39 8.19
N ARG A 247 -1.01 13.53 8.20
CA ARG A 247 -0.92 12.27 8.93
C ARG A 247 -0.07 11.35 8.08
N ALA A 248 1.07 10.90 8.62
CA ALA A 248 1.80 9.82 7.98
C ALA A 248 0.80 8.68 7.76
N ALA A 249 0.59 8.29 6.49
CA ALA A 249 -0.15 7.07 6.21
C ALA A 249 0.48 5.98 7.09
N LYS A 250 -0.33 5.23 7.84
CA LYS A 250 0.20 4.07 8.56
C LYS A 250 0.73 3.15 7.48
N LYS A 251 2.04 3.22 7.22
CA LYS A 251 2.71 2.30 6.33
C LYS A 251 2.65 0.98 7.03
N GLU A 252 1.80 0.10 6.52
CA GLU A 252 1.77 -1.27 6.98
C GLU A 252 3.19 -1.83 6.82
N PRO A 253 3.86 -2.29 7.89
CA PRO A 253 5.29 -2.62 7.83
C PRO A 253 5.66 -3.64 6.75
N HIS A 254 4.72 -4.52 6.38
CA HIS A 254 4.90 -5.52 5.35
C HIS A 254 4.84 -4.95 3.91
N ARG A 255 4.24 -3.76 3.73
CA ARG A 255 4.23 -3.01 2.45
C ARG A 255 5.38 -2.01 2.36
N ALA A 256 5.94 -1.65 3.51
CA ALA A 256 6.90 -0.57 3.64
C ALA A 256 8.29 -1.03 3.15
N VAL A 257 8.79 -0.39 2.09
CA VAL A 257 10.13 -0.67 1.57
C VAL A 257 11.04 0.54 1.80
N VAL A 258 12.19 0.27 2.40
CA VAL A 258 13.28 1.24 2.54
C VAL A 258 14.15 1.11 1.30
N LYS A 259 14.18 2.15 0.46
CA LYS A 259 15.12 2.20 -0.68
C LYS A 259 16.54 2.08 -0.16
N LEU A 260 17.41 1.41 -0.91
CA LEU A 260 18.78 1.13 -0.48
C LEU A 260 19.55 2.40 -0.09
N LEU A 261 19.35 3.51 -0.81
CA LEU A 261 19.93 4.82 -0.49
C LEU A 261 19.59 5.34 0.92
N HIS A 262 18.37 5.05 1.40
CA HIS A 262 17.87 5.50 2.69
C HIS A 262 18.10 4.49 3.82
N LEU A 263 18.71 3.34 3.51
CA LEU A 263 18.93 2.28 4.48
C LEU A 263 19.79 2.76 5.66
N HIS A 264 20.79 3.62 5.41
CA HIS A 264 21.62 4.20 6.48
C HIS A 264 20.79 4.97 7.52
N THR A 265 19.79 5.74 7.07
CA THR A 265 18.89 6.50 7.95
C THR A 265 18.00 5.55 8.74
N ALA A 266 17.48 4.50 8.09
CA ALA A 266 16.67 3.49 8.76
C ALA A 266 17.44 2.73 9.84
N LEU A 267 18.71 2.39 9.57
CA LEU A 267 19.59 1.72 10.53
C LEU A 267 19.94 2.59 11.74
N ALA A 268 19.75 3.91 11.67
CA ALA A 268 19.82 4.76 12.85
C ALA A 268 18.75 4.42 13.91
N THR A 269 17.71 3.66 13.55
CA THR A 269 16.70 3.12 14.48
C THR A 269 17.06 1.75 15.05
N ALA A 270 18.14 1.12 14.58
CA ALA A 270 18.59 -0.18 15.08
C ALA A 270 18.90 -0.14 16.58
N SER A 271 18.76 -1.31 17.21
CA SER A 271 19.09 -1.48 18.63
C SER A 271 20.55 -1.10 18.91
N ALA A 272 20.82 -0.69 20.16
CA ALA A 272 22.18 -0.36 20.57
C ALA A 272 23.13 -1.57 20.47
N ASP A 273 22.62 -2.78 20.71
CA ASP A 273 23.38 -4.03 20.55
C ASP A 273 23.81 -4.27 19.11
N TRP A 274 22.93 -4.02 18.15
CA TRP A 274 23.25 -4.17 16.74
C TRP A 274 24.31 -3.15 16.30
N LYS A 275 24.11 -1.87 16.63
CA LYS A 275 25.03 -0.78 16.25
C LYS A 275 26.45 -0.96 16.81
N ARG A 276 26.59 -1.56 18.00
CA ARG A 276 27.90 -1.87 18.57
C ARG A 276 28.67 -2.94 17.79
N ARG A 277 27.97 -3.85 17.12
CA ARG A 277 28.56 -4.96 16.38
C ARG A 277 28.73 -4.66 14.89
N HIS A 278 27.92 -3.75 14.35
CA HIS A 278 27.92 -3.37 12.95
C HIS A 278 27.95 -1.85 12.80
N PRO A 279 29.13 -1.26 12.59
CA PRO A 279 29.23 0.11 12.16
C PRO A 279 28.45 0.30 10.86
N VAL A 280 27.52 1.25 10.83
CA VAL A 280 26.68 1.54 9.65
C VAL A 280 27.54 1.79 8.41
N VAL A 281 28.72 2.39 8.59
CA VAL A 281 29.68 2.66 7.50
C VAL A 281 30.18 1.38 6.82
N GLU A 282 30.50 0.33 7.59
CA GLU A 282 30.99 -0.94 7.02
C GLU A 282 29.89 -1.62 6.19
N LEU A 283 28.64 -1.56 6.64
CA LEU A 283 27.51 -2.08 5.87
C LEU A 283 27.33 -1.33 4.54
N ILE A 284 27.47 -0.01 4.57
CA ILE A 284 27.36 0.82 3.36
C ILE A 284 28.50 0.53 2.38
N GLN A 285 29.72 0.28 2.88
CA GLN A 285 30.84 -0.13 2.05
C GLN A 285 30.58 -1.50 1.40
N GLU A 286 30.12 -2.49 2.17
CA GLU A 286 29.74 -3.81 1.64
C GLU A 286 28.66 -3.70 0.56
N ILE A 287 27.66 -2.84 0.76
CA ILE A 287 26.64 -2.55 -0.27
C ILE A 287 27.29 -2.03 -1.55
N CYS A 288 28.17 -1.03 -1.45
CA CYS A 288 28.83 -0.45 -2.61
C CYS A 288 29.65 -1.50 -3.36
N SER A 289 30.47 -2.28 -2.64
CA SER A 289 31.29 -3.34 -3.23
C SER A 289 30.44 -4.41 -3.94
N ARG A 290 29.27 -4.78 -3.38
CA ARG A 290 28.35 -5.70 -4.04
C ARG A 290 27.71 -5.12 -5.29
N LEU A 291 27.28 -3.86 -5.26
CA LEU A 291 26.72 -3.20 -6.44
C LEU A 291 27.76 -3.12 -7.58
N GLU A 292 29.03 -2.82 -7.27
CA GLU A 292 30.11 -2.82 -8.25
C GLU A 292 30.38 -4.20 -8.83
N TYR A 293 30.46 -5.22 -7.97
CA TYR A 293 30.65 -6.60 -8.40
C TYR A 293 29.55 -7.06 -9.36
N LEU A 294 28.28 -6.78 -9.02
CA LEU A 294 27.15 -7.12 -9.86
C LEU A 294 27.18 -6.38 -11.19
N ALA A 295 27.50 -5.08 -11.19
CA ALA A 295 27.63 -4.32 -12.43
C ALA A 295 28.65 -4.92 -13.43
N LEU A 296 29.64 -5.68 -12.93
CA LEU A 296 30.65 -6.37 -13.73
C LEU A 296 30.26 -7.80 -14.15
N THR A 297 29.40 -8.46 -13.39
CA THR A 297 29.16 -9.91 -13.50
C THR A 297 27.74 -10.27 -13.95
N ALA A 298 26.75 -9.48 -13.55
CA ALA A 298 25.35 -9.70 -13.86
C ALA A 298 24.52 -8.41 -13.73
N LEU A 299 23.85 -8.01 -14.81
CA LEU A 299 22.88 -6.92 -14.77
C LEU A 299 21.45 -7.48 -14.81
N PRO A 300 20.48 -6.82 -14.15
CA PRO A 300 19.09 -7.24 -14.21
C PRO A 300 18.59 -7.34 -15.66
N THR A 301 17.81 -8.38 -15.93
CA THR A 301 17.20 -8.62 -17.24
C THR A 301 15.94 -7.77 -17.44
N ASP A 302 15.17 -7.50 -16.38
CA ASP A 302 14.04 -6.56 -16.43
C ASP A 302 14.56 -5.11 -16.56
N SER A 303 14.12 -4.42 -17.61
CA SER A 303 14.52 -3.03 -17.88
C SER A 303 14.28 -2.07 -16.71
N ARG A 304 13.18 -2.24 -15.96
CA ARG A 304 12.86 -1.39 -14.80
C ARG A 304 13.82 -1.68 -13.65
N ALA A 305 14.14 -2.95 -13.42
CA ALA A 305 15.12 -3.35 -12.41
C ALA A 305 16.52 -2.81 -12.76
N ASN A 306 16.92 -2.87 -14.03
CA ASN A 306 18.19 -2.33 -14.50
C ASN A 306 18.28 -0.79 -14.34
N GLU A 307 17.19 -0.07 -14.65
CA GLU A 307 17.09 1.37 -14.39
C GLU A 307 17.25 1.69 -12.90
N ALA A 308 16.54 0.96 -12.03
CA ALA A 308 16.62 1.12 -10.58
C ALA A 308 18.02 0.82 -10.03
N PHE A 309 18.68 -0.22 -10.56
CA PHE A 309 20.05 -0.57 -10.20
C PHE A 309 21.04 0.53 -10.58
N THR A 310 20.95 1.03 -11.82
CA THR A 310 21.80 2.10 -12.34
C THR A 310 21.63 3.38 -11.52
N GLU A 311 20.38 3.76 -11.21
CA GLU A 311 20.08 4.91 -10.35
C GLU A 311 20.79 4.81 -8.99
N VAL A 312 20.65 3.67 -8.32
CA VAL A 312 21.24 3.48 -6.98
C VAL A 312 22.76 3.50 -7.05
N ARG A 313 23.36 2.79 -8.01
CA ARG A 313 24.82 2.75 -8.20
C ARG A 313 25.39 4.15 -8.41
N ASP A 314 24.81 4.90 -9.36
CA ASP A 314 25.31 6.23 -9.72
C ASP A 314 25.23 7.22 -8.54
N GLN A 315 24.15 7.13 -7.73
CA GLN A 315 24.01 7.93 -6.52
C GLN A 315 25.06 7.57 -5.46
N PHE A 316 25.35 6.27 -5.25
CA PHE A 316 26.40 5.85 -4.32
C PHE A 316 27.79 6.31 -4.79
N SER A 317 28.11 6.20 -6.08
CA SER A 317 29.36 6.72 -6.63
C SER A 317 29.49 8.23 -6.45
N GLY A 318 28.38 8.97 -6.57
CA GLY A 318 28.34 10.42 -6.33
C GLY A 318 28.70 10.81 -4.89
N LEU A 319 28.29 10.02 -3.89
CA LEU A 319 28.61 10.30 -2.48
C LEU A 319 30.13 10.30 -2.23
N TRP A 320 30.86 9.35 -2.81
CA TRP A 320 32.31 9.22 -2.61
C TRP A 320 33.14 10.29 -3.34
N ASN A 321 32.66 10.77 -4.48
CA ASN A 321 33.36 11.81 -5.25
C ASN A 321 33.18 13.23 -4.69
N SER A 322 32.31 13.41 -3.68
CA SER A 322 31.91 14.71 -3.14
C SER A 322 32.59 15.10 -1.82
N GLY A 323 33.43 14.23 -1.25
CA GLY A 323 34.19 14.45 -0.01
C GLY A 323 35.69 14.52 -0.26
#